data_AF-A0A535E4N1-F1
#
_entry.id   AF-A0A535E4N1-F1
#
_cell.length_a   1.000
_cell.length_b   1.000
_cell.length_c   1.000
_cell.angle_alpha   90.00
_cell.angle_beta   90.00
_cell.angle_gamma   90.00
#
_symmetry.space_group_name_H-M   'P 1'
#
loop_
_entity.id
_entity.type
_entity.pdbx_description
1 polymer ?
#
loop_
_entity_poly.entity_id
_entity_poly.type
_entity_poly.pdbx_seq_one_letter_code
_entity_poly.pdbx_strand_id
1 'polypeptide(L)'
;MLQVANKGTAAVDLSTVTVRYWYTADSTQPQTWACDFAVVGCANLTSRFVTLPTPRTGADTYLEVGFKTGLPALAAGAGTGEIQDRFNRADWSNYTQSNDYSFNATDTSYTASTLVTVYVNGQLVWGTEPS
;
A
#
# COMPACT_ATOMS: atom_id res chain seq x y z
N MET A 1 6.88 3.30 4.28
CA MET A 1 6.02 3.48 5.46
C MET A 1 4.66 3.97 5.00
N LEU A 2 3.61 3.44 5.62
CA LEU A 2 2.22 3.68 5.26
C LEU A 2 1.43 4.17 6.48
N GLN A 3 0.44 5.03 6.22
CA GLN A 3 -0.61 5.36 7.18
C GLN A 3 -1.90 5.58 6.40
N VAL A 4 -3.01 4.99 6.88
CA VAL A 4 -4.34 5.26 6.34
C VAL A 4 -5.09 6.16 7.31
N ALA A 5 -5.67 7.26 6.80
CA ALA A 5 -6.46 8.20 7.59
C ALA A 5 -7.91 8.21 7.10
N ASN A 6 -8.86 8.05 8.02
CA ASN A 6 -10.27 8.25 7.73
C ASN A 6 -10.60 9.74 7.82
N LYS A 7 -10.74 10.40 6.67
CA LYS A 7 -11.13 11.80 6.57
C LYS A 7 -12.63 12.01 6.39
N GLY A 8 -13.42 10.93 6.43
CA GLY A 8 -14.88 10.99 6.35
C GLY A 8 -15.54 11.31 7.69
N THR A 9 -16.87 11.22 7.73
CA THR A 9 -17.70 11.51 8.91
C THR A 9 -18.22 10.27 9.63
N ALA A 10 -18.02 9.09 9.07
CA ALA A 10 -18.44 7.81 9.62
C ALA A 10 -17.24 6.87 9.84
N ALA A 11 -17.38 5.92 10.77
CA ALA A 11 -16.38 4.88 10.96
C ALA A 11 -16.31 3.95 9.73
N VAL A 12 -15.11 3.47 9.41
CA VAL A 12 -14.85 2.56 8.29
C VAL A 12 -14.31 1.24 8.82
N ASP A 13 -14.91 0.13 8.42
CA ASP A 13 -14.37 -1.20 8.72
C ASP A 13 -13.05 -1.39 7.95
N LEU A 14 -11.94 -1.51 8.69
CA LEU A 14 -10.60 -1.66 8.11
C LEU A 14 -10.48 -2.91 7.24
N SER A 15 -11.25 -3.97 7.50
CA SER A 15 -11.20 -5.21 6.70
C SER A 15 -11.70 -5.01 5.27
N THR A 16 -12.41 -3.91 5.00
CA THR A 16 -12.83 -3.51 3.66
C THR A 16 -11.81 -2.63 2.94
N VAL A 17 -10.77 -2.18 3.65
CA VAL A 17 -9.77 -1.24 3.15
C VAL A 17 -8.58 -1.97 2.56
N THR A 18 -8.17 -1.57 1.36
CA THR A 18 -6.88 -1.96 0.79
C THR A 18 -6.13 -0.75 0.28
N VAL A 19 -4.80 -0.81 0.33
CA VAL A 19 -3.89 0.21 -0.19
C VAL A 19 -3.03 -0.43 -1.26
N ARG A 20 -2.85 0.23 -2.41
CA ARG A 20 -1.96 -0.22 -3.47
C ARG A 20 -0.81 0.75 -3.67
N TYR A 21 0.40 0.20 -3.63
CA TYR A 21 1.64 0.84 -4.05
C TYR A 21 2.03 0.28 -5.42
N TRP A 22 2.09 1.15 -6.43
CA TRP A 22 2.29 0.82 -7.84
C TRP A 22 3.75 1.05 -8.24
N TYR A 23 4.33 0.08 -8.91
CA TYR A 23 5.77 0.08 -9.20
C TYR A 23 6.08 -0.86 -10.37
N THR A 24 7.31 -0.75 -10.88
CA THR A 24 7.87 -1.69 -11.83
C THR A 24 8.66 -2.76 -11.09
N ALA A 25 8.35 -4.04 -11.33
CA ALA A 25 9.01 -5.13 -10.64
C ALA A 25 10.47 -5.31 -11.08
N ASP A 26 10.84 -4.79 -12.27
CA ASP A 26 12.13 -4.91 -12.99
C ASP A 26 12.71 -6.34 -13.09
N SER A 27 11.92 -7.36 -12.74
CA SER A 27 12.35 -8.75 -12.63
C SER A 27 11.14 -9.68 -12.48
N THR A 28 11.33 -10.95 -12.81
CA THR A 28 10.34 -12.02 -12.59
C THR A 28 10.55 -12.77 -11.27
N GLN A 29 11.51 -12.35 -10.45
CA GLN A 29 11.80 -13.01 -9.19
C GLN A 29 10.61 -12.90 -8.22
N PRO A 30 10.30 -13.95 -7.45
CA PRO A 30 9.29 -13.87 -6.41
C PRO A 30 9.62 -12.76 -5.40
N GLN A 31 8.58 -12.13 -4.87
CA GLN A 31 8.70 -11.01 -3.96
C GLN A 31 8.14 -11.39 -2.58
N THR A 32 8.78 -10.88 -1.54
CA THR A 32 8.38 -11.09 -0.15
C THR A 32 8.11 -9.74 0.49
N TRP A 33 7.01 -9.65 1.22
CA TRP A 33 6.66 -8.48 2.03
C TRP A 33 6.86 -8.81 3.51
N ALA A 34 7.29 -7.81 4.28
CA ALA A 34 7.40 -7.89 5.73
C ALA A 34 6.87 -6.60 6.38
N CYS A 35 6.23 -6.77 7.53
CA CYS A 35 5.94 -5.68 8.46
C CYS A 35 6.93 -5.76 9.61
N ASP A 36 7.69 -4.69 9.81
CA ASP A 36 8.64 -4.59 10.90
C ASP A 36 7.96 -4.00 12.16
N PHE A 37 7.00 -3.08 11.96
CA PHE A 37 6.18 -2.51 13.04
C PHE A 37 4.84 -1.98 12.50
N ALA A 38 3.77 -2.11 13.29
CA ALA A 38 2.51 -1.44 13.00
C ALA A 38 1.71 -1.16 14.27
N VAL A 39 1.14 0.04 14.39
CA VAL A 39 0.24 0.41 15.51
C VAL A 39 -1.00 -0.49 15.54
N VAL A 40 -1.52 -0.86 14.36
CA VAL A 40 -2.61 -1.83 14.22
C VAL A 40 -2.18 -3.29 14.44
N GLY A 41 -0.89 -3.54 14.66
CA GLY A 41 -0.28 -4.86 14.80
C GLY A 41 0.00 -5.55 13.46
N CYS A 42 1.26 -5.94 13.23
CA CYS A 42 1.67 -6.59 11.98
C CYS A 42 0.88 -7.88 11.66
N ALA A 43 0.48 -8.64 12.69
CA ALA A 43 -0.31 -9.85 12.53
C ALA A 43 -1.72 -9.60 11.95
N ASN A 44 -2.19 -8.35 11.99
CA ASN A 44 -3.49 -7.93 11.47
C ASN A 44 -3.43 -7.39 10.05
N LEU A 45 -2.24 -7.34 9.44
CA LEU A 45 -2.05 -6.92 8.05
C LEU A 45 -2.07 -8.13 7.12
N THR A 46 -2.48 -7.89 5.88
CA THR A 46 -2.35 -8.82 4.76
C THR A 46 -1.58 -8.14 3.65
N SER A 47 -0.91 -8.91 2.81
CA SER A 47 -0.24 -8.40 1.62
C SER A 47 -0.39 -9.36 0.44
N ARG A 48 -0.40 -8.80 -0.76
CA ARG A 48 -0.25 -9.56 -2.01
C ARG A 48 0.43 -8.72 -3.08
N PHE A 49 1.25 -9.36 -3.90
CA PHE A 49 1.79 -8.76 -5.12
C PHE A 49 0.89 -9.14 -6.29
N VAL A 50 0.57 -8.17 -7.14
CA VAL A 50 -0.30 -8.37 -8.29
C VAL A 50 0.36 -7.80 -9.53
N THR A 51 0.75 -8.69 -10.44
CA THR A 51 1.21 -8.30 -11.78
C THR A 51 0.00 -7.91 -12.63
N LEU A 52 0.13 -6.79 -13.32
CA LEU A 52 -0.90 -6.28 -14.22
C LEU A 52 -0.92 -7.10 -15.51
N PRO A 53 -2.11 -7.47 -16.02
CA PRO A 53 -2.21 -8.14 -17.32
C PRO A 53 -1.74 -7.24 -18.47
N THR A 54 -1.79 -5.92 -18.27
CA THR A 54 -1.23 -4.92 -19.20
C THR A 54 -0.49 -3.89 -18.36
N PRO A 55 0.85 -3.81 -18.47
CA PRO A 55 1.64 -2.78 -17.80
C PRO A 55 1.18 -1.37 -18.17
N ARG A 56 1.30 -0.46 -17.20
CA ARG A 56 0.97 0.95 -17.30
C ARG A 56 2.24 1.78 -17.08
N THR A 57 2.15 3.09 -17.29
CA THR A 57 3.31 3.98 -17.12
C THR A 57 3.82 3.95 -15.69
N GLY A 58 5.06 3.47 -15.49
CA GLY A 58 5.69 3.33 -14.18
C GLY A 58 5.11 2.24 -13.29
N ALA A 59 4.29 1.33 -13.84
CA ALA A 59 3.74 0.23 -13.06
C ALA A 59 3.44 -1.01 -13.92
N ASP A 60 4.13 -2.12 -13.63
CA ASP A 60 3.73 -3.46 -14.09
C ASP A 60 3.14 -4.31 -12.95
N THR A 61 3.30 -3.85 -11.71
CA THR A 61 2.94 -4.58 -10.50
C THR A 61 2.41 -3.60 -9.45
N TYR A 62 1.54 -4.08 -8.56
CA TYR A 62 1.28 -3.39 -7.30
C TYR A 62 1.41 -4.32 -6.10
N LEU A 63 1.89 -3.77 -4.99
CA LEU A 63 1.75 -4.34 -3.66
C LEU A 63 0.42 -3.86 -3.11
N GLU A 64 -0.48 -4.78 -2.79
CA GLU A 64 -1.71 -4.49 -2.06
C GLU A 64 -1.56 -4.89 -0.60
N VAL A 65 -1.69 -3.91 0.30
CA VAL A 65 -1.75 -4.10 1.74
C VAL A 65 -3.20 -3.98 2.19
N GLY A 66 -3.67 -4.94 2.97
CA GLY A 66 -5.01 -4.95 3.55
C GLY A 66 -4.99 -5.22 5.04
N PHE A 67 -6.19 -5.26 5.64
CA PHE A 67 -6.37 -5.50 7.07
C PHE A 67 -7.26 -6.72 7.29
N LYS A 68 -6.96 -7.51 8.32
CA LYS A 68 -7.78 -8.67 8.72
C LYS A 68 -9.06 -8.21 9.42
N THR A 69 -10.05 -9.10 9.42
CA THR A 69 -11.28 -8.94 10.21
C THR A 69 -10.99 -8.94 11.71
N GLY A 70 -11.88 -8.34 12.51
CA GLY A 70 -11.78 -8.34 13.98
C GLY A 70 -10.99 -7.17 14.56
N LEU A 71 -10.46 -6.27 13.72
CA LEU A 71 -9.97 -4.97 14.15
C LEU A 71 -11.13 -4.03 14.48
N PRO A 72 -10.97 -3.09 15.43
CA PRO A 72 -11.89 -1.98 15.59
C PRO A 72 -12.03 -1.19 14.28
N ALA A 73 -13.24 -0.72 13.99
CA ALA A 73 -13.46 0.18 12.86
C ALA A 73 -12.63 1.46 13.04
N LEU A 74 -12.08 1.96 11.93
CA LEU A 74 -11.34 3.22 11.92
C LEU A 74 -12.32 4.38 12.05
N ALA A 75 -12.37 4.99 13.24
CA ALA A 75 -13.27 6.10 13.53
C ALA A 75 -13.04 7.30 12.60
N ALA A 76 -14.08 8.12 12.41
CA ALA A 76 -13.97 9.38 11.67
C ALA A 76 -12.88 10.27 12.27
N GLY A 77 -12.01 10.81 11.41
CA GLY A 77 -10.86 11.64 11.82
C GLY A 77 -9.64 10.86 12.34
N ALA A 78 -9.77 9.56 12.61
CA ALA A 78 -8.68 8.72 13.09
C ALA A 78 -7.78 8.23 11.95
N GLY A 79 -6.59 7.72 12.30
CA GLY A 79 -5.71 7.01 11.39
C GLY A 79 -5.25 5.68 11.99
N THR A 80 -4.73 4.80 11.14
CA THR A 80 -4.15 3.51 11.54
C THR A 80 -2.93 3.68 12.45
N GLY A 81 -2.36 4.88 12.51
CA GLY A 81 -0.99 5.08 12.97
C GLY A 81 0.01 4.51 11.97
N GLU A 82 1.26 4.43 12.40
CA GLU A 82 2.36 3.93 11.59
C GLU A 82 2.18 2.46 11.20
N ILE A 83 2.45 2.19 9.93
CA ILE A 83 2.69 0.88 9.36
C ILE A 83 4.07 0.94 8.69
N GLN A 84 5.07 0.39 9.36
CA GLN A 84 6.42 0.25 8.84
C GLN A 84 6.55 -1.10 8.15
N ASP A 85 6.58 -1.05 6.83
CA ASP A 85 6.68 -2.20 5.97
C ASP A 85 7.82 -2.08 4.95
N ARG A 86 8.18 -3.23 4.39
CA ARG A 86 9.19 -3.35 3.34
C ARG A 86 8.86 -4.56 2.47
N PHE A 87 9.38 -4.54 1.25
CA PHE A 87 9.41 -5.72 0.42
C PHE A 87 10.74 -5.82 -0.32
N ASN A 88 11.10 -7.04 -0.67
CA ASN A 88 12.30 -7.35 -1.44
C ASN A 88 12.04 -8.54 -2.35
N ARG A 89 12.88 -8.70 -3.38
CA ARG A 89 12.90 -9.94 -4.16
C ARG A 89 13.54 -11.05 -3.34
N ALA A 90 13.16 -12.31 -3.62
CA ALA A 90 13.68 -13.48 -2.93
C ALA A 90 15.21 -13.60 -3.04
N ASP A 91 15.79 -13.13 -4.14
CA ASP A 91 17.23 -13.11 -4.41
C ASP A 91 17.93 -11.81 -3.98
N TRP A 92 17.20 -10.87 -3.39
CA TRP A 92 17.68 -9.54 -2.99
C TRP A 92 18.25 -8.69 -4.15
N SER A 93 17.92 -9.01 -5.40
CA SER A 93 18.28 -8.15 -6.53
C SER A 93 17.60 -6.78 -6.44
N ASN A 94 18.27 -5.75 -6.94
CA ASN A 94 17.85 -4.36 -6.79
C ASN A 94 16.63 -4.01 -7.66
N TYR A 95 15.72 -3.22 -7.09
CA TYR A 95 14.74 -2.44 -7.84
C TYR A 95 15.37 -1.14 -8.34
N THR A 96 14.82 -0.61 -9.42
CA THR A 96 14.97 0.80 -9.75
C THR A 96 13.74 1.51 -9.19
N GLN A 97 13.89 2.48 -8.29
CA GLN A 97 12.72 3.16 -7.71
C GLN A 97 12.33 4.40 -8.52
N SER A 98 13.24 4.97 -9.30
CA SER A 98 13.01 6.19 -10.08
C SER A 98 12.02 6.01 -11.25
N ASN A 99 11.71 4.78 -11.63
CA ASN A 99 10.70 4.41 -12.63
C ASN A 99 9.40 3.91 -12.00
N ASP A 100 9.26 3.92 -10.68
CA ASP A 100 8.05 3.48 -9.98
C ASP A 100 7.03 4.60 -9.85
N TYR A 101 5.78 4.32 -10.21
CA TYR A 101 4.68 5.29 -10.16
C TYR A 101 4.43 5.85 -8.75
N SER A 102 4.40 5.00 -7.72
CA SER A 102 4.11 5.42 -6.35
C SER A 102 5.32 5.94 -5.58
N PHE A 103 6.53 5.86 -6.14
CA PHE A 103 7.74 6.27 -5.44
C PHE A 103 7.93 7.77 -5.47
N ASN A 104 8.26 8.35 -4.31
CA ASN A 104 8.67 9.73 -4.21
C ASN A 104 9.84 9.88 -3.21
N ALA A 105 11.04 10.13 -3.72
CA ALA A 105 12.24 10.28 -2.91
C ALA A 105 12.25 11.56 -2.05
N THR A 106 11.40 12.55 -2.35
CA THR A 106 11.36 13.82 -1.59
C THR A 106 10.59 13.69 -0.28
N ASP A 107 9.74 12.68 -0.17
CA ASP A 107 8.88 12.48 0.99
C ASP A 107 9.66 11.77 2.10
N THR A 108 10.27 12.56 2.98
CA THR A 108 11.05 12.05 4.14
C THR A 108 10.22 11.91 5.41
N SER A 109 8.93 12.24 5.35
CA SER A 109 7.94 12.10 6.43
C SER A 109 6.56 11.82 5.83
N TYR A 110 5.59 11.42 6.66
CA TYR A 110 4.24 11.12 6.21
C TYR A 110 3.64 12.28 5.41
N THR A 111 3.50 12.06 4.11
CA THR A 111 2.97 13.03 3.15
C THR A 111 1.82 12.38 2.42
N ALA A 112 0.73 13.13 2.22
CA ALA A 112 -0.41 12.64 1.48
C ALA A 112 -0.04 12.46 0.00
N SER A 113 0.19 11.22 -0.42
CA SER A 113 0.51 10.89 -1.81
C SER A 113 -0.76 10.49 -2.56
N THR A 114 -1.02 11.13 -3.70
CA THR A 114 -2.08 10.73 -4.63
C THR A 114 -1.62 9.64 -5.60
N LEU A 115 -0.34 9.26 -5.57
CA LEU A 115 0.23 8.20 -6.38
C LEU A 115 0.15 6.83 -5.70
N VAL A 116 -0.20 6.81 -4.40
CA VAL A 116 -0.64 5.62 -3.68
C VAL A 116 -2.16 5.63 -3.61
N THR A 117 -2.80 4.52 -3.94
CA THR A 117 -4.26 4.46 -4.04
C THR A 117 -4.88 3.67 -2.90
N VAL A 118 -6.04 4.12 -2.40
CA VAL A 118 -6.79 3.43 -1.34
C VAL A 118 -8.16 3.04 -1.87
N TYR A 119 -8.61 1.86 -1.48
CA TYR A 119 -9.90 1.29 -1.86
C TYR A 119 -10.71 0.94 -0.63
N VAL A 120 -12.03 1.06 -0.74
CA VAL A 120 -13.01 0.55 0.23
C VAL A 120 -13.97 -0.36 -0.52
N ASN A 121 -14.10 -1.62 -0.11
CA ASN A 121 -14.86 -2.63 -0.84
C ASN A 121 -14.47 -2.73 -2.33
N GLY A 122 -13.17 -2.58 -2.61
CA GLY A 122 -12.62 -2.62 -3.98
C GLY A 122 -12.91 -1.38 -4.84
N GLN A 123 -13.64 -0.39 -4.32
CA GLN A 123 -13.87 0.89 -5.01
C GLN A 123 -12.78 1.89 -4.66
N LEU A 124 -12.21 2.57 -5.66
CA LEU A 124 -11.17 3.59 -5.45
C LEU A 124 -11.76 4.79 -4.69
N VAL A 125 -11.16 5.15 -3.56
CA VAL A 125 -11.59 6.29 -2.73
C VAL A 125 -10.51 7.34 -2.51
N TRP A 126 -9.25 7.03 -2.83
CA TRP A 126 -8.13 7.97 -2.74
C TRP A 126 -7.06 7.67 -3.78
N GLY A 127 -6.43 8.72 -4.29
CA GLY A 127 -5.33 8.64 -5.24
C GLY A 127 -5.80 8.45 -6.69
N THR A 128 -4.83 8.33 -7.59
CA THR A 128 -5.03 8.10 -9.02
C THR A 128 -4.26 6.86 -9.41
N GLU A 129 -4.94 5.87 -10.01
CA GLU A 129 -4.25 4.72 -10.58
C GLU A 129 -3.33 5.15 -11.75
N PRO A 130 -2.21 4.46 -11.99
CA PRO A 130 -1.40 4.71 -13.19
C PRO A 130 -2.22 4.50 -14.46
N SER A 131 -1.87 5.21 -15.53
CA SER A 131 -2.50 5.13 -16.86
C SER A 131 -1.74 4.21 -17.81
#